data_AF-A0A917HZ56-F1
#
_entry.id   AF-A0A917HZ56-F1
#
_cell.length_a   1.000
_cell.length_b   1.000
_cell.length_c   1.000
_cell.angle_alpha   90.00
_cell.angle_beta   90.00
_cell.angle_gamma   90.00
#
_symmetry.space_group_name_H-M   'P 1'
#
loop_
_entity.id
_entity.type
_entity.pdbx_description
1 polymer ?
#
loop_
_entity_poly.entity_id
_entity_poly.type
_entity_poly.pdbx_seq_one_letter_code
_entity_poly.pdbx_strand_id
1 'polypeptide(L)'
;MKKFKTTLAIITISFSTIASISANTTEPTSGELAKKALRAKIVKLLGNHPYDLKSDVLKADVAIMLNNKNELVVVSVESDNDQLDNFVTGKLNYKKVMIKGIAPGTIYKVPVKIK
;
A
#
# COMPACT_ATOMS: atom_id res chain seq x y z
N MET A 1 46.23 -6.16 59.58
CA MET A 1 44.90 -5.66 60.02
C MET A 1 44.59 -4.35 59.29
N LYS A 2 43.31 -4.12 58.94
CA LYS A 2 42.71 -3.00 58.18
C LYS A 2 42.46 -3.31 56.69
N LYS A 3 41.45 -4.16 56.39
CA LYS A 3 40.00 -3.88 56.16
C LYS A 3 39.75 -3.21 54.78
N PHE A 4 39.70 -4.01 53.71
CA PHE A 4 39.20 -3.59 52.40
C PHE A 4 37.68 -3.52 52.48
N LYS A 5 37.11 -2.31 52.51
CA LYS A 5 35.67 -2.06 52.45
C LYS A 5 35.34 -1.60 51.03
N THR A 6 34.92 -2.50 50.16
CA THR A 6 34.39 -2.17 48.84
C THR A 6 32.89 -1.96 48.96
N THR A 7 32.46 -0.71 48.92
CA THR A 7 31.06 -0.30 48.83
C THR A 7 30.52 -0.64 47.45
N LEU A 8 29.51 -1.51 47.41
CA LEU A 8 28.74 -1.85 46.22
C LEU A 8 27.91 -0.62 45.79
N ALA A 9 28.31 0.04 44.71
CA ALA A 9 27.53 1.13 44.11
C ALA A 9 26.37 0.51 43.31
N ILE A 10 25.15 0.56 43.87
CA ILE A 10 23.92 0.17 43.19
C ILE A 10 23.49 1.36 42.31
N ILE A 11 23.72 1.26 41.01
CA ILE A 11 23.20 2.22 40.03
C ILE A 11 21.75 1.85 39.73
N THR A 12 20.82 2.58 40.35
CA THR A 12 19.38 2.48 40.04
C THR A 12 19.11 3.32 38.78
N ILE A 13 18.98 2.66 37.63
CA ILE A 13 18.57 3.30 36.38
C ILE A 13 17.05 3.42 36.39
N SER A 14 16.53 4.57 36.81
CA SER A 14 15.13 4.94 36.62
C SER A 14 14.90 5.20 35.13
N PHE A 15 14.38 4.22 34.39
CA PHE A 15 13.92 4.40 33.01
C PHE A 15 12.65 5.25 33.00
N SER A 16 12.82 6.57 32.95
CA SER A 16 11.75 7.53 32.76
C SER A 16 11.34 7.58 31.29
N THR A 17 10.05 7.90 31.11
CA THR A 17 9.34 8.29 29.86
C THR A 17 8.79 7.16 28.98
N ILE A 18 7.54 6.80 29.27
CA ILE A 18 6.63 6.25 28.26
C ILE A 18 6.28 7.42 27.32
N ALA A 19 6.94 7.50 26.18
CA ALA A 19 6.56 8.46 25.15
C ALA A 19 5.19 8.05 24.58
N SER A 20 4.15 8.83 24.89
CA SER A 20 2.84 8.69 24.28
C SER A 20 2.97 8.89 22.76
N ILE A 21 2.76 7.82 22.01
CA ILE A 21 2.69 7.86 20.55
C ILE A 21 1.42 8.62 20.18
N SER A 22 1.58 9.89 19.79
CA SER A 22 0.51 10.70 19.24
C SER A 22 0.06 10.11 17.89
N ALA A 23 -1.17 9.61 17.83
CA ALA A 23 -1.84 9.26 16.58
C ALA A 23 -2.26 10.54 15.88
N ASN A 24 -1.41 11.03 14.96
CA ASN A 24 -1.67 12.25 14.22
C ASN A 24 -2.80 12.03 13.19
N THR A 25 -4.03 12.37 13.53
CA THR A 25 -5.12 12.55 12.55
C THR A 25 -4.84 13.82 11.76
N THR A 26 -3.99 13.72 10.75
CA THR A 26 -3.74 14.82 9.80
C THR A 26 -4.74 14.74 8.67
N GLU A 27 -5.27 15.89 8.25
CA GLU A 27 -6.03 15.99 7.01
C GLU A 27 -5.24 15.35 5.86
N PRO A 28 -5.91 14.64 4.92
CA PRO A 28 -5.22 13.92 3.87
C PRO A 28 -4.41 14.88 3.01
N THR A 29 -3.10 14.66 2.96
CA THR A 29 -2.20 15.46 2.11
C THR A 29 -2.59 15.36 0.65
N SER A 30 -2.20 16.35 -0.18
CA SER A 30 -2.49 16.36 -1.63
C SER A 30 -2.09 15.05 -2.34
N GLY A 31 -0.96 14.46 -1.94
CA GLY A 31 -0.51 13.16 -2.47
C GLY A 31 -1.37 11.98 -2.02
N GLU A 32 -1.94 12.03 -0.82
CA GLU A 32 -2.86 11.00 -0.33
C GLU A 32 -4.21 11.02 -1.06
N LEU A 33 -4.73 12.22 -1.34
CA LEU A 33 -5.91 12.42 -2.17
C LEU A 33 -5.69 11.89 -3.60
N ALA A 34 -4.52 12.15 -4.18
CA ALA A 34 -4.16 11.63 -5.51
C ALA A 34 -4.12 10.10 -5.54
N LYS A 35 -3.51 9.45 -4.53
CA LYS A 35 -3.50 7.98 -4.39
C LYS A 35 -4.92 7.40 -4.24
N LYS A 36 -5.78 8.06 -3.46
CA LYS A 36 -7.19 7.66 -3.32
C LYS A 36 -7.96 7.77 -4.63
N ALA A 37 -7.75 8.86 -5.39
CA ALA A 37 -8.34 9.05 -6.71
C ALA A 37 -7.86 7.99 -7.72
N LEU A 38 -6.57 7.64 -7.70
CA LEU A 38 -6.00 6.56 -8.50
C LEU A 38 -6.67 5.22 -8.18
N ARG A 39 -6.76 4.87 -6.89
CA ARG A 39 -7.45 3.66 -6.45
C ARG A 39 -8.91 3.62 -6.91
N ALA A 40 -9.65 4.72 -6.74
CA ALA A 40 -11.04 4.81 -7.19
C ALA A 40 -11.18 4.60 -8.70
N LYS A 41 -10.24 5.14 -9.49
CA LYS A 41 -10.22 4.95 -10.94
C LYS A 41 -9.92 3.51 -11.34
N ILE A 42 -8.98 2.85 -10.68
CA ILE A 42 -8.66 1.43 -10.89
C ILE A 42 -9.88 0.56 -10.59
N VAL A 43 -10.54 0.76 -9.44
CA VAL A 43 -11.76 0.03 -9.08
C VAL A 43 -12.84 0.19 -10.14
N LYS A 44 -13.05 1.42 -10.64
CA LYS A 44 -14.01 1.69 -11.71
C LYS A 44 -13.65 1.00 -13.04
N LEU A 45 -12.36 0.89 -13.37
CA LEU A 45 -11.91 0.24 -14.60
C LEU A 45 -12.01 -1.28 -14.54
N LEU A 46 -11.71 -1.88 -13.38
CA LEU A 46 -11.90 -3.30 -13.15
C LEU A 46 -13.39 -3.65 -13.25
N GLY A 47 -14.25 -2.85 -12.61
CA GLY A 47 -15.70 -2.99 -12.69
C GLY A 47 -16.18 -4.38 -12.28
N ASN A 48 -17.29 -4.82 -12.87
CA ASN A 48 -17.79 -6.18 -12.67
C ASN A 48 -16.92 -7.19 -13.43
N HIS A 49 -16.73 -8.35 -12.82
CA HIS A 49 -16.05 -9.48 -13.45
C HIS A 49 -17.05 -10.57 -13.86
N PRO A 50 -16.72 -11.37 -14.88
CA PRO A 50 -17.53 -12.50 -15.29
C PRO A 50 -17.29 -13.77 -14.47
N TYR A 51 -16.35 -13.75 -13.51
CA TYR A 51 -16.02 -14.94 -12.73
C TYR A 51 -17.15 -15.38 -11.82
N ASP A 52 -17.47 -16.67 -11.88
CA ASP A 52 -18.38 -17.35 -10.96
C ASP A 52 -17.62 -17.71 -9.67
N LEU A 53 -17.44 -16.70 -8.81
CA LEU A 53 -16.73 -16.82 -7.54
C LEU A 53 -17.67 -17.42 -6.49
N LYS A 54 -18.00 -18.71 -6.66
CA LYS A 54 -19.04 -19.38 -5.86
C LYS A 54 -18.78 -19.36 -4.34
N SER A 55 -17.57 -19.08 -3.87
CA SER A 55 -17.26 -18.92 -2.45
C SER A 55 -15.93 -18.20 -2.14
N ASP A 56 -15.04 -18.03 -3.12
CA ASP A 56 -13.68 -17.56 -2.85
C ASP A 56 -13.44 -16.11 -3.27
N VAL A 57 -13.00 -15.30 -2.30
CA VAL A 57 -12.50 -13.95 -2.56
C VAL A 57 -11.14 -14.07 -3.23
N LEU A 58 -11.08 -13.80 -4.54
CA LEU A 58 -9.79 -13.74 -5.23
C LEU A 58 -9.06 -12.45 -4.84
N LYS A 59 -7.75 -12.57 -4.63
CA LYS A 59 -6.88 -11.46 -4.24
C LYS A 59 -5.73 -11.36 -5.24
N ALA A 60 -5.33 -10.15 -5.56
CA ALA A 60 -4.13 -9.89 -6.33
C ALA A 60 -3.43 -8.65 -5.80
N ASP A 61 -2.10 -8.69 -5.73
CA ASP A 61 -1.28 -7.50 -5.52
C ASP A 61 -0.80 -6.98 -6.88
N VAL A 62 -1.29 -5.80 -7.25
CA VAL A 62 -1.05 -5.23 -8.58
C VAL A 62 -0.04 -4.09 -8.46
N ALA A 63 1.11 -4.22 -9.11
CA ALA A 63 2.05 -3.11 -9.28
C ALA A 63 1.69 -2.35 -10.57
N ILE A 64 1.39 -1.06 -10.46
CA ILE A 64 1.00 -0.23 -11.59
C ILE A 64 1.79 1.07 -11.66
N MET A 65 1.88 1.65 -12.84
CA MET A 65 2.56 2.92 -13.08
C MET A 65 1.77 3.75 -14.09
N LEU A 66 1.95 5.08 -14.08
CA LEU A 66 1.54 5.92 -15.20
C LEU A 66 2.69 6.12 -16.18
N ASN A 67 2.43 5.91 -17.46
CA ASN A 67 3.35 6.31 -18.51
C ASN A 67 3.25 7.83 -18.80
N ASN A 68 4.12 8.33 -19.68
CA ASN A 68 4.16 9.75 -20.05
C ASN A 68 2.92 10.24 -20.82
N LYS A 69 2.03 9.34 -21.24
CA LYS A 69 0.74 9.64 -21.88
C LYS A 69 -0.43 9.61 -20.88
N ASN A 70 -0.14 9.50 -19.58
CA ASN A 70 -1.12 9.33 -18.51
C ASN A 70 -1.98 8.07 -18.67
N GLU A 71 -1.39 6.99 -19.19
CA GLU A 71 -2.02 5.69 -19.28
C GLU A 71 -1.46 4.77 -18.20
N LEU A 72 -2.32 3.94 -17.64
CA LEU A 72 -1.95 2.90 -16.69
C LEU A 72 -1.12 1.83 -17.39
N VAL A 73 -0.03 1.41 -16.76
CA VAL A 73 0.81 0.28 -17.16
C VAL A 73 0.94 -0.63 -15.95
N VAL A 74 0.46 -1.86 -16.09
CA VAL A 74 0.63 -2.93 -15.12
C VAL A 74 2.05 -3.46 -15.25
N VAL A 75 2.79 -3.38 -14.15
CA VAL A 75 4.17 -3.86 -14.03
C VAL A 75 4.17 -5.33 -13.62
N SER A 76 3.32 -5.69 -12.66
CA SER A 76 3.11 -7.07 -12.24
C SER A 76 1.71 -7.26 -11.65
N VAL A 77 1.23 -8.50 -11.72
CA VAL A 77 0.09 -8.98 -10.94
C VAL A 77 0.57 -10.21 -10.17
N GLU A 78 0.46 -10.17 -8.86
CA GLU A 78 0.77 -11.30 -7.99
C GLU A 78 -0.55 -11.89 -7.48
N SER A 79 -0.97 -13.03 -8.02
CA SER A 79 -2.14 -13.78 -7.57
C SER A 79 -1.97 -15.29 -7.75
N ASP A 80 -2.83 -16.07 -7.08
CA ASP A 80 -2.88 -17.53 -7.23
C ASP A 80 -3.77 -17.96 -8.42
N ASN A 81 -4.23 -17.01 -9.26
CA ASN A 81 -5.21 -17.28 -10.32
C ASN A 81 -4.85 -16.56 -11.63
N ASP A 82 -4.36 -17.30 -12.61
CA ASP A 82 -3.98 -16.77 -13.93
C ASP A 82 -5.12 -16.06 -14.67
N GLN A 83 -6.38 -16.46 -14.44
CA GLN A 83 -7.51 -15.77 -15.05
C GLN A 83 -7.66 -14.36 -14.46
N LEU A 84 -7.49 -14.21 -13.15
CA LEU A 84 -7.49 -12.91 -12.48
C LEU A 84 -6.37 -12.01 -13.02
N ASP A 85 -5.17 -12.55 -13.21
CA ASP A 85 -4.03 -11.81 -13.75
C ASP A 85 -4.31 -11.25 -15.14
N ASN A 86 -4.86 -12.10 -16.02
CA ASN A 86 -5.26 -11.72 -17.36
C ASN A 86 -6.36 -10.67 -17.37
N PHE A 87 -7.34 -10.76 -16.48
CA PHE A 87 -8.41 -9.78 -16.37
C PHE A 87 -7.93 -8.44 -15.86
N VAL A 88 -7.14 -8.42 -14.78
CA VAL A 88 -6.55 -7.18 -14.24
C VAL A 88 -5.72 -6.50 -15.33
N THR A 89 -4.84 -7.24 -15.99
CA THR A 89 -3.98 -6.71 -17.05
C THR A 89 -4.80 -6.19 -18.22
N GLY A 90 -5.78 -6.96 -18.72
CA GLY A 90 -6.62 -6.56 -19.85
C GLY A 90 -7.55 -5.37 -19.56
N LYS A 91 -7.97 -5.19 -18.31
CA LYS A 91 -8.79 -4.05 -17.90
C LYS A 91 -7.98 -2.77 -17.68
N LEU A 92 -6.75 -2.88 -17.18
CA LEU A 92 -5.97 -1.73 -16.74
C LEU A 92 -4.95 -1.24 -17.76
N ASN A 93 -4.27 -2.14 -18.49
CA ASN A 93 -3.19 -1.73 -19.38
C ASN A 93 -3.66 -0.72 -20.44
N TYR A 94 -2.85 0.33 -20.58
CA TYR A 94 -3.01 1.43 -21.52
C TYR A 94 -4.33 2.22 -21.37
N LYS A 95 -5.00 2.13 -20.20
CA LYS A 95 -6.17 2.97 -19.93
C LYS A 95 -5.75 4.36 -19.49
N LYS A 96 -6.22 5.37 -20.21
CA LYS A 96 -5.95 6.76 -19.92
C LYS A 96 -6.68 7.22 -18.65
N VAL A 97 -5.95 7.85 -17.74
CA VAL A 97 -6.48 8.37 -16.47
C VAL A 97 -5.96 9.78 -16.23
N MET A 98 -6.87 10.72 -16.00
CA MET A 98 -6.52 12.11 -15.68
C MET A 98 -6.57 12.30 -14.17
N ILE A 99 -5.45 12.07 -13.49
CA ILE A 99 -5.33 12.23 -12.04
C ILE A 99 -4.18 13.20 -11.79
N LYS A 100 -4.48 14.33 -11.13
CA LYS A 100 -3.46 15.30 -10.71
C LYS A 100 -2.70 14.75 -9.49
N GLY A 101 -1.42 15.08 -9.37
CA GLY A 101 -0.60 14.69 -8.22
C GLY A 101 -0.04 13.27 -8.26
N ILE A 102 -0.15 12.57 -9.39
CA ILE A 102 0.53 11.30 -9.65
C ILE A 102 1.65 11.55 -10.67
N ALA A 103 2.89 11.30 -10.27
CA ALA A 103 4.04 11.43 -11.17
C ALA A 103 4.15 10.19 -12.07
N PRO A 104 4.27 10.36 -13.41
CA PRO A 104 4.63 9.27 -14.31
C PRO A 104 5.93 8.60 -13.86
N GLY A 105 6.08 7.30 -14.14
CA GLY A 105 7.25 6.54 -13.70
C GLY A 105 7.17 6.00 -12.26
N THR A 106 6.27 6.52 -11.42
CA THR A 106 6.11 6.01 -10.05
C THR A 106 5.32 4.71 -10.04
N ILE A 107 5.87 3.66 -9.42
CA ILE A 107 5.18 2.38 -9.22
C ILE A 107 4.36 2.43 -7.94
N TYR A 108 3.07 2.12 -8.05
CA TYR A 108 2.12 2.01 -6.96
C TYR A 108 1.68 0.55 -6.82
N LYS A 109 1.78 0.01 -5.60
CA LYS A 109 1.22 -1.30 -5.26
C LYS A 109 -0.23 -1.13 -4.79
N VAL A 110 -1.15 -1.84 -5.45
CA VAL A 110 -2.58 -1.75 -5.20
C VAL A 110 -3.12 -3.15 -4.92
N PRO A 111 -3.48 -3.48 -3.67
CA PRO A 111 -4.14 -4.73 -3.36
C PRO A 111 -5.57 -4.69 -3.90
N VAL A 112 -5.92 -5.67 -4.72
CA VAL A 112 -7.26 -5.85 -5.31
C VAL A 112 -7.90 -7.09 -4.71
N LYS A 113 -9.20 -6.96 -4.40
CA LYS A 113 -10.04 -8.08 -3.95
C LYS A 113 -11.25 -8.14 -4.86
N ILE A 114 -11.51 -9.30 -5.44
CA ILE A 114 -12.62 -9.56 -6.34
C ILE A 114 -13.55 -10.56 -5.64
N LYS A 115 -14.86 -10.27 -5.65
CA LYS A 115 -15.90 -11.05 -4.99
C LYS A 115 -17.09 -11.19 -5.90
#